data_AF-A0A357LW46-F1
#
_entry.id   AF-A0A357LW46-F1
#
_cell.length_a   1.000
_cell.length_b   1.000
_cell.length_c   1.000
_cell.angle_alpha   90.00
_cell.angle_beta   90.00
_cell.angle_gamma   90.00
#
_symmetry.space_group_name_H-M   'P 1'
#
loop_
_entity.id
_entity.type
_entity.pdbx_description
1 polymer ?
#
loop_
_entity_poly.entity_id
_entity_poly.type
_entity_poly.pdbx_seq_one_letter_code
_entity_poly.pdbx_strand_id
1 'polypeptide(L)' 'MSKVCQVTGKGPVTGNNVSHSNIKTKRRFLPNLQYHRFWVESENRFV' A
#
# COMPACT_ATOMS: atom_id res chain seq x y z
N MET A 1 -8.90 -8.94 0.01
CA MET A 1 -7.59 -8.79 0.69
C MET A 1 -7.43 -7.37 1.17
N SER A 2 -7.10 -7.18 2.45
CA SER A 2 -6.69 -5.90 3.01
C SER A 2 -5.42 -5.42 2.27
N LYS A 3 -5.40 -4.18 1.75
CA LYS A 3 -4.20 -3.58 1.13
C LYS A 3 -3.17 -3.19 2.20
N VAL A 4 -2.59 -4.18 2.88
CA VAL A 4 -1.59 -4.01 3.94
C VAL A 4 -0.27 -4.65 3.51
N CYS A 5 0.83 -3.94 3.69
CA CYS A 5 2.16 -4.49 3.44
C CYS A 5 2.51 -5.57 4.46
N GLN A 6 2.89 -6.76 3.99
CA GLN A 6 3.25 -7.89 4.86
C GLN A 6 4.52 -7.64 5.68
N VAL A 7 5.46 -6.85 5.15
CA VAL A 7 6.75 -6.58 5.81
C VAL A 7 6.68 -5.38 6.76
N THR A 8 6.04 -4.29 6.32
CA THR A 8 6.05 -3.00 7.05
C THR A 8 4.74 -2.66 7.74
N GLY A 9 3.68 -3.46 7.53
CA GLY A 9 2.34 -3.17 8.06
C GLY A 9 1.66 -1.93 7.47
N LYS A 10 2.28 -1.24 6.49
CA LYS A 10 1.69 -0.04 5.86
C LYS A 10 0.31 -0.35 5.29
N GLY A 11 -0.70 0.35 5.78
CA GLY A 11 -2.09 0.20 5.35
C GLY A 11 -2.65 1.45 4.68
N PRO A 12 -3.92 1.40 4.24
CA PRO A 12 -4.61 2.55 3.68
C PRO A 12 -4.83 3.65 4.73
N VAL A 13 -4.57 4.90 4.36
CA VAL A 13 -4.83 6.07 5.21
C VAL A 13 -5.97 6.88 4.61
N THR A 14 -6.82 7.46 5.44
CA THR A 14 -7.93 8.33 4.99
C THR A 14 -7.49 9.79 4.93
N GLY A 15 -8.07 10.56 4.01
CA GLY A 15 -7.90 12.01 3.98
C GLY A 15 -8.84 12.68 2.98
N ASN A 16 -8.48 13.85 2.46
CA ASN A 16 -9.31 14.59 1.51
C ASN A 16 -8.55 14.93 0.22
N ASN A 17 -9.26 14.98 -0.91
CA ASN A 17 -8.84 15.78 -2.05
C ASN A 17 -9.27 17.23 -1.80
N VAL A 18 -8.39 18.19 -2.08
CA VAL A 18 -8.67 19.63 -1.93
C VAL A 18 -8.62 20.24 -3.33
N SER A 19 -9.74 20.85 -3.77
CA SER A 19 -9.78 21.55 -5.06
C SER A 19 -9.13 22.93 -4.96
N HIS A 20 -8.93 23.60 -6.10
CA HIS A 20 -8.47 24.99 -6.14
C HIS A 20 -9.35 25.94 -5.30
N SER A 21 -10.66 25.71 -5.30
CA SER A 21 -11.64 26.43 -4.46
C SER A 21 -11.74 25.91 -3.02
N ASN A 22 -10.78 25.11 -2.56
CA ASN A 22 -10.72 24.50 -1.22
C ASN A 22 -11.89 23.55 -0.86
N ILE A 23 -12.59 22.98 -1.85
CA ILE A 23 -13.61 21.97 -1.60
C ILE A 23 -12.92 20.67 -1.18
N LYS A 24 -13.33 20.11 -0.03
CA LYS A 24 -12.75 18.91 0.57
C LYS A 24 -13.65 17.70 0.31
N THR A 25 -13.20 16.75 -0.50
CA THR A 25 -13.89 15.46 -0.74
C THR A 25 -13.10 14.30 -0.15
N LYS A 26 -13.78 13.33 0.48
CA LYS A 26 -13.10 12.19 1.14
C LYS A 26 -12.36 11.31 0.13
N ARG A 27 -11.15 10.87 0.49
CA ARG A 27 -10.34 9.91 -0.29
C ARG A 27 -9.59 8.92 0.59
N ARG A 28 -9.04 7.90 -0.04
CA ARG A 28 -8.10 6.96 0.58
C ARG A 28 -6.75 7.01 -0.12
N PHE A 29 -5.67 7.07 0.65
CA PHE A 29 -4.30 6.92 0.20
C PHE A 29 -3.94 5.45 0.33
N LEU A 30 -3.74 4.77 -0.79
CA LEU A 30 -3.41 3.34 -0.80
C LEU A 30 -1.88 3.14 -0.87
N PRO A 31 -1.32 2.18 -0.13
CA PRO A 31 0.08 1.79 -0.34
C PRO A 31 0.26 1.18 -1.74
N ASN A 32 1.39 1.46 -2.37
CA ASN A 32 1.78 0.88 -3.67
C ASN A 32 2.28 -0.56 -3.49
N LEU A 33 1.36 -1.48 -3.20
CA LEU A 33 1.68 -2.90 -3.05
C LEU A 33 1.79 -3.56 -4.43
N GLN A 34 2.81 -4.39 -4.59
CA GLN A 34 3.09 -5.14 -5.82
C GLN A 34 3.31 -6.61 -5.48
N TYR A 35 2.96 -7.49 -6.42
CA TYR A 35 3.29 -8.90 -6.31
C TYR A 35 4.74 -9.09 -6.76
N HIS A 36 5.58 -9.53 -5.82
CA HIS A 36 6.98 -9.82 -6.07
C HIS A 36 7.33 -11.12 -5.36
N ARG A 37 8.06 -11.99 -6.07
CA ARG A 37 8.61 -13.23 -5.50
C ARG A 37 10.08 -13.02 -5.21
N PHE A 38 10.50 -13.33 -4.01
CA PHE A 38 11.89 -13.23 -3.57
C PHE A 38 12.53 -14.61 -3.59
N TRP A 39 13.72 -14.70 -4.18
CA TRP A 39 14.55 -15.90 -4.06
C TRP A 39 15.26 -15.88 -2.71
N VAL A 40 15.18 -16.97 -1.96
CA VAL A 40 15.83 -17.13 -0.66
C VAL A 40 16.88 -18.23 -0.77
N GLU A 41 18.15 -17.84 -0.77
CA GLU A 41 19.29 -18.74 -1.02
C GLU A 41 19.42 -19.84 0.05
N SER A 42 19.20 -19.51 1.32
CA SER A 42 19.30 -20.46 2.44
C SER A 42 18.29 -21.60 2.36
N GLU A 43 17.19 -21.41 1.64
CA GLU A 43 16.10 -22.37 1.53
C GLU A 43 15.92 -22.89 0.10
N ASN A 44 16.78 -22.46 -0.84
CA ASN A 44 16.75 -22.80 -2.27
C ASN A 44 15.33 -22.72 -2.88
N ARG A 45 14.56 -21.68 -2.52
CA ARG A 45 13.16 -21.52 -2.94
C ARG A 45 12.76 -20.06 -3.17
N PHE A 46 11.66 -19.88 -3.90
CA PHE A 46 10.97 -18.60 -4.04
C PHE A 46 9.89 -18.43 -2.98
N VAL A 47 9.81 -17.24 -2.39
CA VAL A 47 8.79 -16.78 -1.44
C VAL A 47 7.99 -15.64 -2.03
#